data_AF-A0AAW0YD95-F1
#
_entry.id   AF-A0AAW0YD95-F1
#
_cell.length_a   1.000
_cell.length_b   1.000
_cell.length_c   1.000
_cell.angle_alpha   90.00
_cell.angle_beta   90.00
_cell.angle_gamma   90.00
#
_symmetry.space_group_name_H-M   'P 1'
#
loop_
_entity.id
_entity.type
_entity.pdbx_description
1 polymer ?
#
loop_
_entity_poly.entity_id
_entity_poly.type
_entity_poly.pdbx_seq_one_letter_code
_entity_poly.pdbx_strand_id
1 'polypeptide(L)'
;MLSEAMKKKRLQFCKKYKDWTSDQWQKVMFSDGSTFRLIRSSSKIIHGPSGVSRYDPQYAMKTVKHPESIMVLGAFSGYKGRGGLYFLPKNITMKGSNYMYIKVLRDHMLTFWNIHKCDLFYS
;
A
#
# COMPACT_ATOMS: atom_id res chain seq x y z
N MET A 1 11.51 5.38 14.88
CA MET A 1 10.88 6.42 15.73
C MET A 1 10.44 7.58 14.82
N LEU A 2 9.30 8.24 15.07
CA LEU A 2 8.82 9.35 14.24
C LEU A 2 9.59 10.64 14.54
N SER A 3 9.88 11.46 13.53
CA SER A 3 10.42 12.80 13.74
C SER A 3 9.38 13.76 14.33
N GLU A 4 9.83 14.84 14.98
CA GLU A 4 8.92 15.86 15.53
C GLU A 4 8.02 16.49 14.46
N ALA A 5 8.56 16.71 13.26
CA ALA A 5 7.78 17.20 12.13
C ALA A 5 6.65 16.23 11.74
N MET A 6 6.91 14.92 11.74
CA MET A 6 5.88 13.90 11.47
C MET A 6 4.84 13.86 12.58
N LYS A 7 5.26 13.94 13.86
CA LYS A 7 4.33 13.98 15.00
C LYS A 7 3.39 15.18 14.91
N LYS A 8 3.93 16.36 14.61
CA LYS A 8 3.15 17.60 14.44
C LYS A 8 2.12 17.47 13.32
N LYS A 9 2.51 16.97 12.14
CA LYS A 9 1.60 16.76 11.00
C LYS A 9 0.48 15.77 11.33
N ARG A 10 0.82 14.65 11.98
CA ARG A 10 -0.17 13.65 12.43
C ARG A 10 -1.13 14.23 13.46
N LEU A 11 -0.63 14.99 14.43
CA LEU A 11 -1.47 15.65 15.43
C LEU A 11 -2.43 16.67 14.81
N GLN A 12 -1.96 17.47 13.84
CA GLN A 12 -2.80 18.41 13.10
C GLN A 12 -3.90 17.70 12.33
N PHE A 13 -3.57 16.58 11.66
CA PHE A 13 -4.57 15.75 10.97
C PHE A 13 -5.64 15.23 11.94
N CYS A 14 -5.23 14.63 13.07
CA CYS A 14 -6.17 14.14 14.06
C CYS A 14 -7.05 15.26 14.62
N LYS A 15 -6.47 16.42 14.96
CA LYS A 15 -7.25 17.57 15.46
C LYS A 15 -8.25 18.09 14.42
N LYS A 16 -7.90 18.10 13.14
CA LYS A 16 -8.77 18.57 12.05
C LYS A 16 -10.01 17.69 11.87
N TYR A 17 -9.85 16.38 11.99
CA TYR A 17 -10.90 15.40 11.69
C TYR A 17 -11.44 14.67 12.94
N LYS A 18 -11.14 15.16 14.15
CA LYS A 18 -11.52 14.51 15.41
C LYS A 18 -13.04 14.36 15.60
N ASP A 19 -13.81 15.32 15.08
CA ASP A 19 -15.26 15.39 15.24
C ASP A 19 -16.01 14.86 14.01
N TRP A 20 -15.30 14.22 13.07
CA TRP A 20 -15.92 13.70 11.85
C TRP A 20 -16.79 12.48 12.14
N THR A 21 -18.01 12.50 11.62
CA THR A 21 -18.96 11.39 11.72
C THR A 21 -18.64 10.27 10.73
N SER A 22 -19.21 9.08 10.94
CA SER A 22 -19.10 7.96 10.01
C SER A 22 -19.53 8.35 8.59
N ASP A 23 -20.61 9.12 8.45
CA ASP A 23 -21.12 9.57 7.14
C ASP A 23 -20.13 10.48 6.42
N GLN A 24 -19.37 11.31 7.14
CA GLN A 24 -18.31 12.13 6.55
C GLN A 24 -17.14 11.25 6.08
N TRP A 25 -16.74 10.25 6.88
CA TRP A 25 -15.71 9.28 6.48
C TRP A 25 -16.14 8.41 5.29
N GLN A 26 -17.43 8.10 5.17
CA GLN A 26 -17.97 7.35 4.04
C GLN A 26 -17.80 8.06 2.69
N LYS A 27 -17.73 9.39 2.71
CA LYS A 27 -17.50 10.24 1.53
C LYS A 27 -16.02 10.54 1.26
N VAL A 28 -15.11 9.87 1.96
CA VAL A 28 -13.66 9.95 1.65
C VAL A 28 -13.29 8.85 0.68
N MET A 29 -12.55 9.21 -0.37
CA MET A 29 -11.87 8.23 -1.22
C MET A 29 -10.41 8.11 -0.78
N PHE A 30 -10.02 6.91 -0.37
CA PHE A 30 -8.64 6.57 -0.06
C PHE A 30 -8.01 5.84 -1.23
N SER A 31 -6.75 6.10 -1.50
CA SER A 31 -5.94 5.33 -2.45
C SER A 31 -4.59 4.97 -1.87
N ASP A 32 -4.06 3.82 -2.26
CA ASP A 32 -2.72 3.39 -1.89
C ASP A 32 -2.10 2.50 -2.99
N GLY A 33 -0.77 2.40 -2.98
CA GLY A 33 0.01 1.55 -3.86
C GLY A 33 0.66 0.40 -3.09
N SER A 34 0.36 -0.84 -3.49
CA SER A 34 0.92 -2.04 -2.87
C SER A 34 1.69 -2.90 -3.88
N THR A 35 2.80 -3.49 -3.45
CA THR A 35 3.61 -4.40 -4.27
C THR A 35 3.27 -5.85 -3.96
N PHE A 36 2.81 -6.59 -4.96
CA PHE A 36 2.50 -8.01 -4.87
C PHE A 36 3.64 -8.81 -5.49
N ARG A 37 4.20 -9.74 -4.72
CA ARG A 37 5.33 -10.60 -5.14
C ARG A 37 4.83 -11.99 -5.45
N LEU A 38 5.29 -12.57 -6.57
CA LEU A 38 4.95 -13.93 -6.98
C LEU A 38 5.45 -14.96 -5.96
N ILE A 39 6.70 -14.78 -5.51
CA ILE A 39 7.31 -15.59 -4.46
C ILE A 39 7.48 -14.70 -3.23
N ARG A 40 6.79 -15.06 -2.15
CA ARG A 40 6.96 -14.43 -0.84
C ARG A 40 7.93 -15.28 -0.04
N SER A 41 9.00 -14.68 0.46
CA SER A 41 9.79 -15.31 1.51
C SER A 41 8.91 -15.44 2.75
N SER A 42 8.41 -16.63 3.04
CA SER A 42 7.80 -16.93 4.33
C SER A 42 8.92 -17.14 5.35
N SER A 43 8.86 -16.45 6.48
CA SER A 43 9.67 -16.77 7.65
C SER A 43 9.13 -18.06 8.29
N LYS A 44 9.37 -19.20 7.65
CA LYS A 44 9.19 -20.50 8.28
C LYS A 44 10.35 -20.72 9.25
N ILE A 45 10.02 -21.19 10.44
CA ILE A 45 11.02 -21.65 11.40
C ILE A 45 11.56 -22.98 10.87
N ILE A 46 12.87 -23.05 10.69
CA ILE A 46 13.55 -24.30 10.31
C ILE A 46 14.24 -24.81 11.56
N HIS A 47 13.91 -26.02 11.98
CA HIS A 47 14.57 -26.70 13.09
C HIS A 47 15.74 -27.51 12.55
N GLY A 48 16.91 -27.36 13.15
CA GLY A 48 18.12 -28.13 12.84
C GLY A 48 18.79 -28.63 14.13
N PRO A 49 19.60 -29.69 14.07
CA PRO A 49 20.36 -30.18 15.22
C PRO A 49 21.33 -29.13 15.76
N SER A 50 21.54 -29.12 17.07
CA SER A 50 22.55 -28.27 17.71
C SER A 50 23.94 -28.57 17.16
N GLY A 51 24.71 -27.52 16.84
CA GLY A 51 26.07 -27.64 16.31
C GLY A 51 26.18 -27.73 14.78
N VAL A 52 25.05 -27.80 14.06
CA VAL A 52 25.05 -27.75 12.59
C VAL A 52 25.12 -26.29 12.11
N SER A 53 25.81 -26.07 10.99
CA SER A 53 25.90 -24.75 10.36
C SER A 53 24.52 -24.23 9.97
N ARG A 54 24.25 -22.96 10.29
CA ARG A 54 23.04 -22.23 9.83
C ARG A 54 22.92 -22.11 8.31
N TYR A 55 23.98 -22.43 7.57
CA TYR A 55 24.04 -22.40 6.12
C TYR A 55 23.95 -23.80 5.50
N ASP A 56 23.76 -24.85 6.31
CA ASP A 56 23.53 -26.20 5.80
C ASP A 56 22.26 -26.19 4.90
N PRO A 57 22.37 -26.55 3.61
CA PRO A 57 21.23 -26.56 2.70
C PRO A 57 20.07 -27.44 3.15
N GLN A 58 20.30 -28.45 4.00
CA GLN A 58 19.25 -29.31 4.57
C GLN A 58 18.40 -28.58 5.61
N TYR A 59 18.98 -27.59 6.30
CA TYR A 59 18.33 -26.80 7.36
C TYR A 59 18.23 -25.31 6.99
N ALA A 60 18.32 -24.99 5.70
CA ALA A 60 18.21 -23.62 5.18
C ALA A 60 17.13 -23.53 4.09
N MET A 61 16.35 -22.45 4.11
CA MET A 61 15.39 -22.15 3.06
C MET A 61 16.06 -21.31 1.98
N LYS A 62 15.97 -21.78 0.74
CA LYS A 62 16.34 -20.98 -0.43
C LYS A 62 15.40 -19.79 -0.53
N THR A 63 15.97 -18.60 -0.68
CA THR A 63 15.22 -17.36 -0.91
C THR A 63 15.57 -16.79 -2.27
N VAL A 64 14.60 -16.19 -2.94
CA VAL A 64 14.82 -15.45 -4.18
C VAL A 64 15.10 -14.00 -3.80
N LYS A 65 16.28 -13.48 -4.15
CA LYS A 65 16.70 -12.11 -3.82
C LYS A 65 15.81 -11.05 -4.48
N HIS A 66 15.38 -11.31 -5.72
CA HIS A 66 14.53 -10.41 -6.53
C HIS A 66 13.37 -11.20 -7.13
N PRO A 67 12.34 -11.55 -6.33
CA PRO A 67 11.18 -12.23 -6.86
C PRO A 67 10.43 -11.29 -7.82
N GLU A 68 9.82 -11.87 -8.86
CA GLU A 68 8.96 -11.09 -9.74
C GLU A 68 7.82 -10.45 -8.92
N SER A 69 7.49 -9.21 -9.26
CA SER A 69 6.48 -8.45 -8.55
C SER A 69 5.76 -7.47 -9.47
N ILE A 70 4.55 -7.12 -9.07
CA ILE A 70 3.73 -6.11 -9.71
C ILE A 70 3.27 -5.10 -8.66
N MET A 71 3.33 -3.82 -9.02
CA MET A 71 2.74 -2.77 -8.21
C MET A 71 1.30 -2.56 -8.66
N VAL A 72 0.38 -2.53 -7.70
CA VAL A 72 -1.03 -2.28 -7.92
C VAL A 72 -1.42 -1.04 -7.16
N LEU A 73 -2.05 -0.10 -7.85
CA LEU A 73 -2.74 1.01 -7.21
C LEU A 73 -4.21 0.67 -7.06
N GLY A 74 -4.76 0.96 -5.89
CA GLY A 74 -6.18 0.81 -5.64
C GLY A 74 -6.76 2.03 -4.97
N ALA A 75 -8.04 2.26 -5.21
CA ALA A 75 -8.85 3.22 -4.47
C ALA A 75 -10.07 2.53 -3.86
N PHE A 76 -10.58 3.08 -2.75
CA PHE A 76 -11.82 2.66 -2.14
C PHE A 76 -12.47 3.82 -1.37
N SER A 77 -13.76 3.71 -1.10
CA SER A 77 -14.52 4.64 -0.25
C SER A 77 -15.25 3.90 0.84
N GLY A 78 -15.55 4.55 1.97
CA GLY A 78 -16.35 3.93 3.03
C GLY A 78 -17.78 3.57 2.59
N TYR A 79 -18.40 4.37 1.70
CA TYR A 79 -19.78 4.11 1.27
C TYR A 79 -19.92 2.96 0.26
N LYS A 80 -19.23 3.06 -0.90
CA LYS A 80 -19.38 2.08 -2.01
C LYS A 80 -18.32 0.97 -2.01
N GLY A 81 -17.40 0.97 -1.05
CA GLY A 81 -16.30 0.01 -0.98
C GLY A 81 -15.29 0.19 -2.12
N ARG A 82 -15.00 -0.89 -2.84
CA ARG A 82 -13.91 -0.97 -3.83
C ARG A 82 -14.10 0.00 -4.99
N GLY A 83 -13.05 0.77 -5.30
CA GLY A 83 -12.91 1.54 -6.54
C GLY A 83 -12.06 0.83 -7.59
N GLY A 84 -11.37 1.62 -8.42
CA GLY A 84 -10.48 1.12 -9.46
C GLY A 84 -9.25 0.40 -8.91
N LEU A 85 -8.78 -0.60 -9.65
CA LEU A 85 -7.44 -1.16 -9.50
C LEU A 85 -6.67 -0.91 -10.80
N TYR A 86 -5.43 -0.47 -10.67
CA TYR A 86 -4.54 -0.26 -11.80
C TYR A 86 -3.24 -1.03 -11.58
N PHE A 87 -2.96 -1.94 -12.50
CA PHE A 87 -1.75 -2.75 -12.52
C PHE A 87 -0.67 -2.01 -13.28
N LEU A 88 0.44 -1.70 -12.61
CA LEU A 88 1.56 -1.06 -13.27
C LEU A 88 2.25 -2.05 -14.22
N PRO A 89 2.86 -1.54 -15.32
CA PRO A 89 3.74 -2.35 -16.13
C PRO A 89 4.85 -2.98 -15.28
N LYS A 90 5.27 -4.19 -15.68
CA LYS A 90 6.28 -4.98 -14.96
C LYS A 90 7.56 -4.17 -14.75
N ASN A 91 8.17 -4.35 -13.57
CA ASN A 91 9.40 -3.67 -13.14
C ASN A 91 9.31 -2.14 -12.96
N ILE A 92 8.12 -1.54 -13.03
CA ILE A 92 7.95 -0.13 -12.68
C ILE A 92 7.54 0.00 -11.22
N THR A 93 8.30 0.81 -10.47
CA THR A 93 7.95 1.23 -9.11
C THR A 93 7.46 2.68 -9.16
N MET A 94 6.34 2.97 -8.53
CA MET A 94 5.80 4.33 -8.49
C MET A 94 6.25 5.04 -7.21
N LYS A 95 6.92 6.19 -7.36
CA LYS A 95 7.10 7.15 -6.26
C LYS A 95 6.01 8.21 -6.37
N GLY A 96 5.49 8.69 -5.24
CA GLY A 96 4.38 9.66 -5.21
C GLY A 96 4.65 10.98 -5.96
N SER A 97 5.92 11.33 -6.19
CA SER A 97 6.34 12.50 -6.97
C SER A 97 6.44 12.25 -8.49
N ASN A 98 6.20 11.03 -8.96
CA ASN A 98 6.33 10.70 -10.38
C ASN A 98 5.11 11.20 -11.15
N TYR A 99 5.33 11.82 -12.32
CA TYR A 99 4.27 12.18 -13.27
C TYR A 99 3.31 11.01 -13.55
N MET A 100 3.85 9.79 -13.62
CA MET A 100 3.09 8.57 -13.81
C MET A 100 2.11 8.27 -12.67
N TYR A 101 2.44 8.62 -11.41
CA TYR A 101 1.52 8.50 -10.28
C TYR A 101 0.31 9.40 -10.45
N ILE A 102 0.57 10.68 -10.74
CA ILE A 102 -0.46 11.69 -10.97
C ILE A 102 -1.34 11.30 -12.16
N LYS A 103 -0.73 10.79 -13.24
CA LYS A 103 -1.45 10.32 -14.43
C LYS A 103 -2.37 9.15 -14.09
N VAL A 104 -1.86 8.11 -13.44
CA VAL A 104 -2.67 6.95 -13.06
C VAL A 104 -3.81 7.34 -12.11
N LEU A 105 -3.54 8.21 -11.13
CA LEU A 105 -4.58 8.72 -10.24
C LEU A 105 -5.68 9.44 -11.03
N ARG A 106 -5.30 10.35 -11.93
CA ARG A 106 -6.27 11.12 -12.73
C ARG A 106 -7.08 10.23 -13.67
N ASP A 107 -6.40 9.36 -14.41
CA ASP A 107 -7.00 8.62 -15.51
C ASP A 107 -7.80 7.40 -15.02
N HIS A 108 -7.44 6.82 -13.88
CA HIS A 108 -8.01 5.56 -13.41
C HIS A 108 -8.65 5.61 -12.02
N MET A 109 -8.26 6.52 -11.13
CA MET A 109 -8.79 6.56 -9.76
C MET A 109 -9.82 7.67 -9.57
N LEU A 110 -9.61 8.86 -10.14
CA LEU A 110 -10.56 9.98 -10.06
C LEU A 110 -11.87 9.72 -10.80
N THR A 111 -11.95 8.77 -11.72
CA THR A 111 -13.25 8.38 -12.29
C THR A 111 -14.17 7.81 -11.19
N PHE A 112 -13.61 7.06 -10.24
CA PHE A 112 -14.36 6.48 -9.13
C PHE A 112 -14.79 7.51 -8.10
N TRP A 113 -14.07 8.63 -7.99
CA TRP A 113 -14.47 9.77 -7.17
C TRP A 113 -15.91 10.21 -7.46
N ASN A 114 -16.18 10.50 -8.73
CA ASN A 114 -17.49 10.96 -9.19
C ASN A 114 -18.55 9.87 -9.04
N ILE A 115 -18.20 8.62 -9.38
CA ILE A 115 -19.10 7.47 -9.24
C ILE A 115 -19.48 7.24 -7.78
N HIS A 116 -18.52 7.37 -6.86
CA HIS A 116 -18.72 7.15 -5.43
C HIS A 116 -19.33 8.35 -4.72
N LYS A 117 -19.40 9.52 -5.39
CA LYS A 117 -19.89 10.78 -4.84
C LYS A 117 -19.12 11.19 -3.58
N CYS A 118 -17.79 11.08 -3.66
CA CYS A 118 -16.90 11.45 -2.57
C CYS A 118 -16.66 12.97 -2.54
N ASP A 119 -16.36 13.50 -1.35
CA ASP A 119 -16.08 14.91 -1.10
C ASP A 119 -14.58 15.19 -0.84
N LEU A 120 -13.83 14.19 -0.32
CA LEU A 120 -12.39 14.32 -0.01
C LEU A 120 -11.53 13.14 -0.54
N PHE A 121 -10.47 13.43 -1.31
CA PHE A 121 -9.58 12.42 -1.92
C PHE A 121 -8.27 12.40 -1.14
N TYR A 122 -7.85 11.21 -0.73
CA TYR A 122 -6.66 11.00 0.08
C TYR A 122 -5.75 9.97 -0.59
N SER A 123 -4.54 10.40 -0.95
CA SER A 123 -3.48 9.62 -1.60
C SER A 123 -2.16 9.82 -0.89
#